data_AF-A0A847AWG0-F1
#
_entry.id   AF-A0A847AWG0-F1
#
_cell.length_a   1.000
_cell.length_b   1.000
_cell.length_c   1.000
_cell.angle_alpha   90.00
_cell.angle_beta   90.00
_cell.angle_gamma   90.00
#
_symmetry.space_group_name_H-M   'P 1'
#
loop_
_entity.id
_entity.type
_entity.pdbx_description
1 polymer ?
#
loop_
_entity_poly.entity_id
_entity_poly.type
_entity_poly.pdbx_seq_one_letter_code
_entity_poly.pdbx_strand_id
1 'polypeptide(L)'
;MKTPNNVYIKILAEEYGVKAPVRYIDVDDKENCILCGLCVKACERIGTSAISLINRGTTKKVSTPYDDASLACIGCGACAEVCPTNAITMTERDGIRTIWNKDFKLVKCSVCGKSYTTEEALKFIESKLDNDEEKVCQSCRKKIVSGKFKEFYKIY
;
A
#
# COMPACT_ATOMS: atom_id res chain seq x y z
N MET A 1 21.57 -9.63 8.00
CA MET A 1 20.24 -9.45 7.36
C MET A 1 19.26 -9.06 8.44
N LYS A 2 18.31 -8.13 8.21
CA LYS A 2 17.42 -7.65 9.29
C LYS A 2 16.43 -8.73 9.76
N THR A 3 15.83 -9.46 8.81
CA THR A 3 14.75 -10.42 9.10
C THR A 3 14.95 -11.75 8.33
N PRO A 4 16.00 -12.53 8.66
CA PRO A 4 16.32 -13.78 7.95
C PRO A 4 15.24 -14.87 8.10
N ASN A 5 14.42 -14.78 9.15
CA ASN A 5 13.38 -15.78 9.43
C ASN A 5 12.09 -15.59 8.61
N ASN A 6 11.95 -14.48 7.88
CA ASN A 6 10.76 -14.19 7.10
C ASN A 6 10.55 -15.22 5.96
N VAL A 7 9.30 -15.65 5.76
CA VAL A 7 8.94 -16.70 4.79
C VAL A 7 9.38 -16.34 3.36
N TYR A 8 9.14 -15.10 2.93
CA TYR A 8 9.50 -14.64 1.59
C TYR A 8 11.02 -14.72 1.36
N ILE A 9 11.81 -14.39 2.37
CA ILE A 9 13.26 -14.46 2.31
C ILE A 9 13.76 -15.91 2.24
N LYS A 10 13.13 -16.83 2.98
CA LYS A 10 13.49 -18.26 2.93
C LYS A 10 13.23 -18.85 1.55
N ILE A 11 12.08 -18.52 0.93
CA ILE A 11 11.75 -18.95 -0.43
C ILE A 11 12.82 -18.46 -1.42
N LEU A 12 13.18 -17.17 -1.35
CA LEU A 12 14.25 -16.63 -2.19
C LEU A 12 15.59 -17.32 -1.93
N ALA A 13 15.96 -17.54 -0.67
CA ALA A 13 17.22 -18.20 -0.33
C ALA A 13 17.29 -19.62 -0.93
N GLU A 14 16.19 -20.36 -0.93
CA GLU A 14 16.08 -21.67 -1.56
C GLU A 14 16.18 -21.58 -3.09
N GLU A 15 15.43 -20.67 -3.71
CA GLU A 15 15.41 -20.45 -5.16
C GLU A 15 16.81 -20.12 -5.71
N TYR A 16 17.56 -19.26 -5.02
CA TYR A 16 18.90 -18.84 -5.42
C TYR A 16 20.02 -19.72 -4.84
N GLY A 17 19.70 -20.80 -4.10
CA GLY A 17 20.69 -21.71 -3.50
C GLY A 17 21.60 -21.06 -2.45
N VAL A 18 21.14 -20.01 -1.78
CA VAL A 18 21.91 -19.23 -0.80
C VAL A 18 21.75 -19.81 0.60
N LYS A 19 22.88 -20.16 1.25
CA LYS A 19 22.90 -20.56 2.66
C LYS A 19 23.02 -19.35 3.57
N ALA A 20 22.16 -19.27 4.59
CA ALA A 20 22.17 -18.17 5.54
C ALA A 20 23.49 -18.13 6.34
N PRO A 21 24.18 -16.98 6.45
CA PRO A 21 25.41 -16.86 7.23
C PRO A 21 25.11 -16.83 8.74
N VAL A 22 25.95 -17.52 9.52
CA VAL A 22 25.83 -17.70 11.00
C VAL A 22 25.97 -16.38 11.78
N ARG A 23 26.41 -15.29 11.15
CA ARG A 23 26.89 -14.07 11.82
C ARG A 23 25.81 -13.05 12.20
N TYR A 24 24.53 -13.33 11.96
CA TYR A 24 23.41 -12.40 12.21
C TYR A 24 22.33 -13.07 13.06
N ILE A 25 22.58 -13.20 14.37
CA ILE A 25 21.75 -13.97 15.31
C ILE A 25 20.81 -13.10 16.16
N ASP A 26 20.98 -11.79 16.22
CA ASP A 26 19.99 -10.90 16.84
C ASP A 26 18.82 -10.66 15.88
N VAL A 27 17.95 -11.66 15.81
CA VAL A 27 16.73 -11.64 15.01
C VAL A 27 15.58 -11.25 15.93
N ASP A 28 15.07 -10.04 15.77
CA ASP A 28 13.76 -9.71 16.34
C ASP A 28 12.70 -10.46 15.52
N ASP A 29 12.21 -11.58 16.07
CA ASP A 29 11.17 -12.39 15.43
C ASP A 29 9.85 -11.63 15.24
N LYS A 30 9.67 -10.47 15.87
CA LYS A 30 8.49 -9.61 15.68
C LYS A 30 8.62 -8.69 14.46
N GLU A 31 9.82 -8.48 13.92
CA GLU A 31 10.00 -7.61 12.77
C GLU A 31 10.05 -8.41 11.46
N ASN A 32 9.24 -7.99 10.48
CA ASN A 32 9.19 -8.59 9.14
C ASN A 32 9.74 -7.69 8.04
N CYS A 33 10.14 -6.45 8.36
CA CYS A 33 10.62 -5.50 7.38
C CYS A 33 12.06 -5.80 6.94
N ILE A 34 12.24 -6.09 5.64
CA ILE A 34 13.57 -6.31 5.03
C ILE A 34 14.26 -5.03 4.56
N LEU A 35 13.67 -3.86 4.83
CA LEU A 35 14.17 -2.54 4.43
C LEU A 35 14.40 -2.37 2.90
N CYS A 36 13.59 -3.02 2.07
CA CYS A 36 13.70 -2.91 0.60
C CYS A 36 13.32 -1.52 0.05
N GLY A 37 12.57 -0.72 0.82
CA GLY A 37 12.18 0.64 0.45
C GLY A 37 11.05 0.75 -0.60
N LEU A 38 10.46 -0.37 -1.03
CA LEU A 38 9.37 -0.37 -2.01
C LEU A 38 8.15 0.44 -1.53
N CYS A 39 7.79 0.29 -0.25
CA CYS A 39 6.68 1.04 0.36
C CYS A 39 6.88 2.56 0.33
N VAL A 40 8.10 3.02 0.64
CA VAL A 40 8.47 4.45 0.60
C VAL A 40 8.37 4.99 -0.81
N LYS A 41 8.94 4.27 -1.80
CA LYS A 41 8.84 4.64 -3.22
C LYS A 41 7.40 4.67 -3.72
N ALA A 42 6.57 3.72 -3.30
CA ALA A 42 5.15 3.71 -3.65
C ALA A 42 4.43 4.94 -3.07
N CYS A 43 4.68 5.28 -1.80
CA CYS A 43 4.08 6.45 -1.16
C CYS A 43 4.53 7.78 -1.80
N GLU A 44 5.80 7.88 -2.18
CA GLU A 44 6.35 9.00 -2.93
C GLU A 44 5.71 9.10 -4.33
N ARG A 45 5.52 7.97 -5.02
CA ARG A 45 4.93 7.96 -6.37
C ARG A 45 3.46 8.37 -6.40
N ILE A 46 2.70 8.09 -5.35
CA ILE A 46 1.35 8.65 -5.14
C ILE A 46 1.41 10.17 -4.93
N GLY A 47 2.52 10.66 -4.36
CA GLY A 47 2.79 12.08 -4.14
C GLY A 47 2.34 12.58 -2.77
N THR A 48 2.24 11.69 -1.78
CA THR A 48 1.98 12.06 -0.37
C THR A 48 3.23 12.04 0.48
N SER A 49 4.17 11.12 0.21
CA SER A 49 5.42 10.96 0.96
C SER A 49 5.22 10.87 2.48
N ALA A 50 4.16 10.19 2.92
CA ALA A 50 3.75 10.10 4.32
C ALA A 50 4.67 9.21 5.18
N ILE A 51 5.47 8.34 4.56
CA ILE A 51 6.42 7.43 5.22
C ILE A 51 7.81 7.57 4.62
N SER A 52 8.84 7.28 5.42
CA SER A 52 10.23 7.33 5.00
C SER A 52 11.10 6.30 5.74
N LEU A 53 12.34 6.12 5.29
CA LEU A 53 13.35 5.37 6.04
C LEU A 53 14.02 6.32 7.04
N ILE A 54 13.87 6.02 8.33
CA ILE A 54 14.47 6.78 9.42
C ILE A 54 15.56 5.97 10.12
N ASN A 55 16.36 6.67 10.94
CA ASN A 55 17.54 6.12 11.65
C ASN A 55 18.65 5.60 10.72
N ARG A 56 19.69 5.01 11.33
CA ARG A 56 20.90 4.50 10.64
C ARG A 56 21.34 3.16 11.25
N GLY A 57 22.12 2.38 10.50
CA GLY A 57 22.63 1.10 10.98
C GLY A 57 21.51 0.10 11.31
N THR A 58 21.62 -0.57 12.46
CA THR A 58 20.66 -1.59 12.92
C THR A 58 19.32 -1.01 13.35
N THR A 59 19.25 0.26 13.74
CA THR A 59 18.01 0.93 14.17
C THR A 59 17.18 1.47 13.01
N LYS A 60 17.63 1.27 11.76
CA LYS A 60 16.93 1.71 10.55
C LYS A 60 15.56 1.06 10.45
N LYS A 61 14.51 1.86 10.28
CA LYS A 61 13.12 1.39 10.11
C LYS A 61 12.36 2.27 9.13
N VAL A 62 11.26 1.73 8.60
CA VAL A 62 10.27 2.53 7.87
C VAL A 62 9.29 3.08 8.90
N SER A 63 9.05 4.39 8.87
CA SER A 63 8.04 4.99 9.74
C SER A 63 7.47 6.28 9.18
N THR A 64 6.40 6.75 9.82
CA THR A 64 5.86 8.10 9.69
C THR A 64 6.70 9.10 10.48
N PRO A 65 6.51 10.43 10.28
CA PRO A 65 7.14 11.44 11.11
C PRO A 65 6.84 11.21 12.60
N TYR A 66 7.89 11.19 13.41
CA TYR A 66 7.82 10.98 14.88
C TYR A 66 7.15 9.67 15.31
N ASP A 67 7.07 8.66 14.42
CA ASP A 67 6.33 7.41 14.68
C ASP A 67 4.83 7.61 14.96
N ASP A 68 4.26 8.76 14.55
CA ASP A 68 2.86 9.13 14.79
C ASP A 68 2.05 9.23 13.49
N ALA A 69 0.72 9.30 13.59
CA ALA A 69 -0.18 9.40 12.47
C ALA A 69 0.16 10.59 11.57
N SER A 70 0.62 10.31 10.35
CA SER A 70 1.00 11.34 9.39
C SER A 70 -0.23 12.01 8.77
N LEU A 71 -0.33 13.33 8.86
CA LEU A 71 -1.36 14.13 8.20
C LEU A 71 -1.33 13.98 6.67
N ALA A 72 -0.16 13.69 6.10
CA ALA A 72 0.00 13.46 4.66
C ALA A 72 -0.51 12.07 4.22
N CYS A 73 -0.69 11.13 5.16
CA CYS A 73 -1.23 9.81 4.82
C CYS A 73 -2.71 9.95 4.48
N ILE A 74 -3.07 9.54 3.25
CA ILE A 74 -4.44 9.53 2.73
C ILE A 74 -5.11 8.15 2.83
N GLY A 75 -4.43 7.15 3.40
CA GLY A 75 -4.99 5.80 3.56
C GLY A 75 -5.15 5.01 2.26
N CYS A 76 -4.35 5.30 1.22
CA CYS A 76 -4.47 4.62 -0.08
C CYS A 76 -4.09 3.12 -0.03
N GLY A 77 -3.33 2.68 0.97
CA GLY A 77 -2.96 1.27 1.14
C GLY A 77 -1.81 0.76 0.24
N ALA A 78 -1.34 1.58 -0.72
CA ALA A 78 -0.30 1.17 -1.68
C ALA A 78 1.00 0.66 -1.03
N CYS A 79 1.36 1.20 0.14
CA CYS A 79 2.53 0.75 0.89
C CYS A 79 2.38 -0.67 1.46
N ALA A 80 1.18 -1.06 1.88
CA ALA A 80 0.88 -2.40 2.36
C ALA A 80 0.83 -3.39 1.19
N GLU A 81 0.19 -3.03 0.08
CA GLU A 81 0.06 -3.90 -1.11
C GLU A 81 1.42 -4.25 -1.74
N VAL A 82 2.36 -3.30 -1.78
CA VAL A 82 3.68 -3.52 -2.39
C VAL A 82 4.66 -4.25 -1.45
N CYS A 83 4.28 -4.52 -0.19
CA CYS A 83 5.19 -5.08 0.80
C CYS A 83 5.37 -6.60 0.59
N PRO A 84 6.53 -7.09 0.12
CA PRO A 84 6.69 -8.51 -0.18
C PRO A 84 6.68 -9.39 1.07
N THR A 85 7.00 -8.82 2.23
CA THR A 85 7.11 -9.53 3.51
C THR A 85 5.92 -9.30 4.44
N ASN A 86 4.89 -8.56 3.97
CA ASN A 86 3.73 -8.16 4.77
C ASN A 86 4.09 -7.49 6.11
N ALA A 87 5.17 -6.69 6.11
CA ALA A 87 5.62 -5.97 7.30
C ALA A 87 4.72 -4.79 7.68
N ILE A 88 3.93 -4.27 6.74
CA ILE A 88 2.97 -3.19 6.97
C ILE A 88 1.59 -3.81 7.12
N THR A 89 0.99 -3.63 8.30
CA THR A 89 -0.36 -4.13 8.57
C THR A 89 -1.38 -3.05 8.19
N MET A 90 -2.34 -3.43 7.36
CA MET A 90 -3.52 -2.64 7.04
C MET A 90 -4.74 -3.48 7.35
N THR A 91 -5.71 -2.90 8.04
CA THR A 91 -6.97 -3.59 8.35
C THR A 91 -8.15 -2.79 7.84
N GLU A 92 -9.18 -3.51 7.39
CA GLU A 92 -10.44 -2.92 6.96
C GLU A 92 -11.59 -3.60 7.70
N ARG A 93 -12.34 -2.84 8.50
CA ARG A 93 -13.50 -3.31 9.26
C ARG A 93 -14.59 -2.25 9.23
N ASP A 94 -15.83 -2.67 8.99
CA ASP A 94 -17.01 -1.80 9.05
C ASP A 94 -16.93 -0.52 8.20
N GLY A 95 -16.20 -0.56 7.07
CA GLY A 95 -16.01 0.60 6.21
C GLY A 95 -14.94 1.59 6.70
N ILE A 96 -14.14 1.19 7.68
CA ILE A 96 -12.97 1.94 8.16
C ILE A 96 -11.72 1.16 7.79
N ARG A 97 -10.74 1.86 7.22
CA ARG A 97 -9.40 1.35 6.96
C ARG A 97 -8.45 1.95 7.98
N THR A 98 -7.73 1.12 8.72
CA THR A 98 -6.72 1.56 9.69
C THR A 98 -5.32 1.22 9.17
N ILE A 99 -4.47 2.22 9.08
CA ILE A 99 -3.06 2.07 8.71
C ILE A 99 -2.23 3.21 9.32
N TRP A 100 -1.01 2.91 9.80
CA TRP A 100 -0.12 3.90 10.44
C TRP A 100 -0.80 4.70 11.56
N ASN A 101 -1.47 4.01 12.48
CA ASN A 101 -2.19 4.60 13.63
C ASN A 101 -3.26 5.65 13.26
N LYS A 102 -3.75 5.63 12.01
CA LYS A 102 -4.80 6.53 11.54
C LYS A 102 -5.94 5.73 10.91
N ASP A 103 -7.16 6.15 11.21
CA ASP A 103 -8.39 5.59 10.69
C ASP A 103 -8.92 6.42 9.53
N PHE A 104 -9.32 5.74 8.47
CA PHE A 104 -9.80 6.33 7.24
C PHE A 104 -11.16 5.78 6.87
N LYS A 105 -12.12 6.68 6.62
CA LYS A 105 -13.45 6.29 6.17
C LYS A 105 -13.43 5.88 4.70
N LEU A 106 -13.95 4.69 4.41
CA LEU A 106 -14.04 4.16 3.06
C LEU A 106 -15.30 4.65 2.34
N VAL A 107 -15.13 4.94 1.05
CA VAL A 107 -16.18 5.31 0.12
C VAL A 107 -16.64 4.07 -0.64
N LYS A 108 -17.96 3.92 -0.75
CA LYS A 108 -18.61 2.86 -1.51
C LYS A 108 -18.75 3.27 -2.97
N CYS A 109 -18.60 2.31 -3.87
CA CYS A 109 -18.84 2.50 -5.29
C CYS A 109 -20.34 2.65 -5.58
N SER A 110 -20.74 3.65 -6.36
CA SER A 110 -22.15 3.88 -6.75
C SER A 110 -22.75 2.75 -7.60
N VAL A 111 -21.92 1.95 -8.28
CA VAL A 111 -22.37 0.89 -9.20
C VAL A 111 -22.50 -0.45 -8.49
N CYS A 112 -21.53 -0.83 -7.66
CA CYS A 112 -21.49 -2.16 -7.05
C CYS A 112 -21.62 -2.16 -5.52
N GLY A 113 -21.66 -1.00 -4.87
CA GLY A 113 -21.77 -0.86 -3.41
C GLY A 113 -20.52 -1.26 -2.62
N LYS A 114 -19.48 -1.80 -3.26
CA LYS A 114 -18.23 -2.21 -2.59
C LYS A 114 -17.40 -1.00 -2.17
N SER A 115 -16.79 -1.07 -0.99
CA SER A 115 -15.76 -0.14 -0.55
C SER A 115 -14.51 -0.28 -1.41
N TYR A 116 -13.94 0.81 -1.89
CA TYR A 116 -12.77 0.75 -2.79
C TYR A 116 -11.67 1.77 -2.51
N THR A 117 -12.00 2.93 -1.91
CA THR A 117 -11.03 3.99 -1.61
C THR A 117 -11.44 4.74 -0.35
N THR A 118 -10.54 5.57 0.19
CA THR A 118 -10.81 6.44 1.34
C THR A 118 -11.34 7.81 0.89
N GLU A 119 -12.08 8.50 1.76
CA GLU A 119 -12.56 9.87 1.48
C GLU A 119 -11.40 10.84 1.23
N GLU A 120 -10.30 10.72 1.99
CA GLU A 120 -9.09 11.53 1.81
C GLU A 120 -8.37 11.24 0.50
N ALA A 121 -8.31 9.97 0.07
CA ALA A 121 -7.71 9.65 -1.22
C ALA A 121 -8.55 10.16 -2.38
N LEU A 122 -9.88 10.17 -2.26
CA LEU A 122 -10.76 10.73 -3.29
C LEU A 122 -10.53 12.24 -3.42
N LYS A 123 -10.53 12.98 -2.31
CA LYS A 123 -10.21 14.43 -2.29
C LYS A 123 -8.84 14.74 -2.84
N PHE A 124 -7.86 13.87 -2.57
CA PHE A 124 -6.50 14.02 -3.11
C PHE A 124 -6.44 13.82 -4.63
N ILE A 125 -7.30 12.97 -5.18
CA ILE A 125 -7.42 12.78 -6.62
C ILE A 125 -8.16 13.97 -7.24
N GLU A 126 -9.26 14.42 -6.64
CA GLU A 126 -10.03 15.61 -7.05
C GLU A 126 -9.17 16.89 -7.04
N SER A 127 -8.22 17.04 -6.12
CA SER A 127 -7.34 18.22 -6.11
C SER A 127 -6.25 18.19 -7.19
N LYS A 128 -5.92 17.01 -7.73
CA LYS A 128 -4.90 16.82 -8.77
C LYS A 128 -5.48 16.74 -10.17
N LEU A 129 -6.72 16.28 -10.28
CA LEU A 129 -7.46 16.15 -11.53
C LEU A 129 -8.60 17.15 -11.45
N ASP A 130 -8.61 18.15 -12.32
CA ASP A 130 -9.62 19.22 -12.40
C ASP A 130 -10.95 18.67 -12.96
N ASN A 131 -11.45 17.60 -12.34
CA ASN A 131 -12.58 16.82 -12.81
C ASN A 131 -13.22 16.07 -11.64
N ASP A 132 -14.54 16.21 -11.53
CA ASP A 132 -15.35 15.55 -10.51
C ASP A 132 -15.47 14.06 -10.88
N GLU A 133 -14.50 13.23 -10.43
CA GLU A 133 -14.53 11.80 -10.72
C GLU A 133 -15.74 11.15 -10.01
N GLU A 134 -16.67 10.60 -10.79
CA GLU A 134 -17.74 9.76 -10.25
C GLU A 134 -17.16 8.63 -9.37
N LYS A 135 -17.80 8.38 -8.23
CA LYS A 135 -17.42 7.40 -7.20
C LYS A 135 -17.56 5.96 -7.68
N VAL A 136 -16.70 5.55 -8.60
CA VAL A 136 -16.74 4.25 -9.28
C VAL A 136 -15.42 3.53 -9.08
N CYS A 137 -15.47 2.31 -8.55
CA CYS A 137 -14.27 1.49 -8.36
C CYS A 137 -13.64 1.09 -9.70
N GLN A 138 -12.34 0.77 -9.68
CA GLN A 138 -11.58 0.45 -10.90
C GLN A 138 -12.20 -0.69 -11.73
N SER A 139 -12.76 -1.71 -11.08
CA SER A 139 -13.43 -2.83 -11.78
C SER A 139 -14.70 -2.41 -12.49
N CYS A 140 -15.51 -1.55 -11.87
CA CYS A 140 -16.74 -1.04 -12.49
C CYS A 140 -16.43 -0.05 -13.60
N ARG A 141 -15.42 0.82 -13.41
CA ARG A 141 -14.96 1.75 -14.44
C ARG A 141 -14.49 0.99 -15.70
N LYS A 142 -13.71 -0.08 -15.54
CA LYS A 142 -13.31 -0.96 -16.66
C LYS A 142 -14.50 -1.59 -17.39
N LYS A 143 -15.54 -2.03 -16.67
CA LYS A 143 -16.76 -2.60 -17.28
C LYS A 143 -17.54 -1.57 -18.10
N ILE A 144 -17.70 -0.35 -17.59
CA ILE A 144 -18.40 0.73 -18.29
C ILE A 144 -17.67 1.09 -19.60
N VAL A 145 -16.34 1.25 -19.53
CA VAL A 145 -15.52 1.54 -20.71
C VAL A 145 -15.60 0.39 -21.73
N SER A 146 -15.55 -0.86 -21.28
CA SER A 146 -15.70 -2.04 -22.15
C SER A 146 -17.08 -2.11 -22.83
N GLY A 147 -18.14 -1.71 -22.13
CA GLY A 147 -19.50 -1.60 -22.68
C GLY A 147 -19.58 -0.58 -23.83
N LYS A 148 -19.07 0.63 -23.61
CA LYS A 148 -19.01 1.68 -24.65
C LYS A 148 -18.24 1.24 -25.90
N PHE A 149 -17.15 0.48 -25.71
CA PHE A 149 -16.34 -0.04 -26.82
C PHE A 149 -17.13 -1.04 -27.69
N LYS A 150 -17.93 -1.92 -27.08
CA LYS A 150 -18.79 -2.86 -27.83
C LYS A 150 -19.89 -2.16 -28.61
N GLU A 151 -20.41 -1.06 -28.07
CA GLU A 151 -21.46 -0.27 -28.71
C GLU A 151 -20.93 0.51 -29.92
N PHE A 152 -19.73 1.07 -29.81
CA PHE A 152 -19.03 1.71 -30.93
C PHE A 152 -18.78 0.75 -32.11
N TYR A 153 -18.38 -0.49 -31.83
CA TYR A 153 -18.16 -1.52 -32.85
C TYR A 153 -19.45 -2.12 -33.45
N LYS A 154 -20.64 -1.83 -32.91
CA LYS A 154 -21.92 -2.22 -33.51
C LYS A 154 -22.43 -1.23 -34.56
N ILE A 155 -21.82 -0.04 -34.64
CA ILE A 155 -22.19 1.04 -35.56
C ILE A 155 -21.38 0.96 -36.87
N TYR A 156 -20.38 0.07 -36.94
CA TYR A 156 -19.66 -0.36 -38.14
C TYR A 156 -20.03 -1.80 -38.48
#